data_AF-A0A1D6HI74-F1
#
_entry.id   AF-A0A1D6HI74-F1
#
_cell.length_a   1.000
_cell.length_b   1.000
_cell.length_c   1.000
_cell.angle_alpha   90.00
_cell.angle_beta   90.00
_cell.angle_gamma   90.00
#
_symmetry.space_group_name_H-M   'P 1'
#
loop_
_entity.id
_entity.type
_entity.pdbx_description
1 polymer ?
#
loop_
_entity_poly.entity_id
_entity_poly.type
_entity_poly.pdbx_seq_one_letter_code
_entity_poly.pdbx_strand_id
1 'polypeptide(L)' 'MASSSGDRFAYFWITDSCPHTVKAIGQRPPFEVLSLAGSIADALQI' A
#
# COMPACT_ATOMS: atom_id res chain seq x y z
N MET A 1 1.14 22.33 23.71
CA MET A 1 0.42 22.11 22.44
C MET A 1 0.07 20.63 22.38
N ALA A 2 -1.21 20.28 22.50
CA ALA A 2 -1.65 18.88 22.43
C ALA A 2 -1.37 18.33 21.02
N SER A 3 -0.67 17.21 20.92
CA SER A 3 -0.56 16.45 19.68
C SER A 3 -1.97 16.05 19.26
N SER A 4 -2.49 16.67 18.20
CA SER A 4 -3.73 16.29 17.55
C SER A 4 -3.67 14.80 17.24
N SER A 5 -4.58 14.00 17.83
CA SER A 5 -4.71 12.57 17.53
C SER A 5 -5.07 12.29 16.06
N GLY A 6 -5.32 13.32 15.24
CA GLY A 6 -5.75 13.23 13.85
C GLY A 6 -4.68 12.81 12.84
N ASP A 7 -3.39 12.85 13.20
CA ASP A 7 -2.30 12.45 12.30
C ASP A 7 -1.89 10.97 12.45
N ARG A 8 -2.61 10.21 13.29
CA ARG A 8 -2.34 8.78 13.49
C ARG A 8 -2.98 8.02 12.32
N PHE A 9 -2.19 7.21 11.64
CA PHE A 9 -2.58 6.47 10.43
C PHE A 9 -2.82 7.35 9.19
N ALA A 10 -1.94 8.33 8.93
CA ALA A 10 -2.00 9.13 7.70
C ALA A 10 -1.50 8.40 6.44
N TYR A 11 -0.83 7.25 6.59
CA TYR A 11 -0.18 6.53 5.50
C TYR A 11 -0.47 5.03 5.58
N PHE A 12 -1.03 4.49 4.50
CA PHE A 12 -1.30 3.07 4.37
C PHE A 12 -0.71 2.55 3.07
N TRP A 13 0.16 1.55 3.16
CA TRP A 13 0.70 0.86 1.99
C TRP A 13 0.06 -0.51 1.85
N ILE A 14 -0.31 -0.86 0.62
CA ILE A 14 -0.78 -2.20 0.25
C ILE A 14 0.04 -2.72 -0.92
N THR A 15 0.00 -4.03 -1.15
CA THR A 15 0.66 -4.67 -2.29
C THR A 15 -0.32 -5.06 -3.38
N ASP A 16 0.17 -5.18 -4.60
CA ASP A 16 -0.61 -5.57 -5.78
C ASP A 16 -0.94 -7.08 -5.89
N SER A 17 -0.53 -7.89 -4.91
CA SER A 17 -0.81 -9.34 -4.86
C SER A 17 -2.31 -9.70 -4.83
N CYS A 18 -3.18 -8.78 -4.37
CA CYS A 18 -4.62 -9.00 -4.24
C CYS A 18 -5.40 -8.01 -5.14
N PRO A 19 -5.66 -8.35 -6.42
CA PRO A 19 -6.21 -7.41 -7.40
C PRO A 19 -7.60 -6.89 -7.02
N HIS A 20 -8.41 -7.69 -6.34
CA HIS A 20 -9.73 -7.26 -5.85
C HIS A 20 -9.63 -6.16 -4.78
N THR A 21 -8.65 -6.26 -3.89
CA THR A 21 -8.38 -5.25 -2.86
C THR A 21 -7.86 -3.97 -3.49
N VAL A 22 -6.87 -4.06 -4.38
CA VAL A 22 -6.33 -2.89 -5.12
C VAL A 22 -7.45 -2.17 -5.87
N LYS A 23 -8.31 -2.91 -6.57
CA LYS A 23 -9.46 -2.32 -7.28
C LYS A 23 -10.43 -1.60 -6.34
N ALA A 24 -10.62 -2.12 -5.13
CA ALA A 24 -11.55 -1.54 -4.16
C ALA A 24 -11.01 -0.25 -3.49
N ILE A 25 -9.71 -0.16 -3.23
CA ILE A 25 -9.15 0.91 -2.38
C ILE A 25 -7.91 1.64 -2.93
N GLY A 26 -7.24 1.15 -3.96
CA GLY A 26 -5.95 1.68 -4.42
C GLY A 26 -5.96 3.06 -5.09
N GLN A 27 -7.15 3.65 -5.32
CA GLN A 27 -7.33 5.02 -5.83
C GLN A 27 -8.00 5.92 -4.78
N ARG A 28 -7.96 5.51 -3.50
CA ARG A 28 -8.57 6.25 -2.39
C ARG A 28 -7.49 6.61 -1.38
N PRO A 29 -7.40 7.87 -0.94
CA PRO A 29 -6.55 8.19 0.20
C PRO A 29 -7.06 7.43 1.44
N PRO A 30 -6.17 7.07 2.39
CA PRO A 30 -4.72 7.29 2.44
C PRO A 30 -3.87 6.13 1.84
N PHE A 31 -4.42 5.35 0.90
CA PHE A 31 -3.78 4.12 0.42
C PHE A 31 -2.83 4.36 -0.77
N GLU A 32 -1.63 3.82 -0.66
CA GLU A 32 -0.63 3.72 -1.73
C GLU A 32 -0.42 2.24 -2.10
N VAL A 33 -0.37 1.95 -3.41
CA VAL A 33 -0.15 0.60 -3.92
C VAL A 33 1.33 0.44 -4.29
N LEU A 34 2.00 -0.52 -3.66
CA LEU A 34 3.36 -0.92 -3.98
C LEU A 34 3.34 -2.20 -4.82
N SER A 35 4.11 -2.23 -5.91
CA SER A 35 4.19 -3.43 -6.73
C SER A 35 5.14 -4.46 -6.13
N LEU A 36 4.69 -5.71 -6.05
CA LEU A 36 5.53 -6.85 -5.69
C LEU A 36 6.26 -7.47 -6.89
N ALA A 37 5.96 -7.04 -8.12
CA ALA A 37 6.50 -7.68 -9.32
C ALA A 37 8.05 -7.78 -9.29
N GLY A 38 8.74 -6.71 -8.90
CA GLY A 38 10.20 -6.71 -8.77
C GLY A 38 10.68 -7.66 -7.67
N SER A 39 10.09 -7.60 -6.47
CA SER A 39 10.48 -8.50 -5.36
C SER A 39 10.23 -9.98 -5.66
N ILE A 40 9.18 -10.29 -6.44
CA ILE A 40 8.91 -11.65 -6.91
C ILE A 40 9.92 -12.07 -7.98
N ALA A 41 10.24 -11.18 -8.93
CA ALA A 41 11.26 -11.44 -9.96
C ALA A 41 12.63 -11.71 -9.32
N ASP A 42 13.05 -10.87 -8.37
CA ASP A 42 14.29 -11.02 -7.61
C ASP A 42 14.34 -12.36 -6.87
N ALA A 43 13.25 -12.76 -6.21
CA ALA A 43 13.16 -14.02 -5.48
C ALA A 43 13.22 -15.25 -6.40
N LEU A 44 12.68 -15.14 -7.61
CA LEU A 44 12.70 -16.18 -8.63
C LEU A 44 13.97 -16.15 -9.50
N GLN A 45 14.81 -15.12 -9.37
CA GLN A 45 15.99 -14.87 -10.20
C GLN A 45 15.66 -14.78 -11.70
N ILE A 46 14.57 -14.09 -12.03
CA ILE A 46 14.07 -13.88 -13.41
C ILE A 46 14.01 -12.40 -13.80
#